data_AF-A0A5S9MBP2-F1
#
_entry.id   AF-A0A5S9MBP2-F1
#
_cell.length_a   1.000
_cell.length_b   1.000
_cell.length_c   1.000
_cell.angle_alpha   90.00
_cell.angle_beta   90.00
_cell.angle_gamma   90.00
#
_symmetry.space_group_name_H-M   'P 1'
#
loop_
_entity.id
_entity.type
_entity.pdbx_description
1 polymer ?
#
loop_
_entity_poly.entity_id
_entity_poly.type
_entity_poly.pdbx_seq_one_letter_code
_entity_poly.pdbx_strand_id
1 'polypeptide(L)'
;MGKSNIIAETGAGQHGVAAATVAAKFGLSCTVFMGKEDVERQSLNVFRMKLLGAEVIPVTSGNGTLKDATNEAIRYWVQHCSDHFYMIGSVVGPHPYPQIVSEFQRMIGDEAKEQLLEKEGRLPS
;
A
#
# COMPACT_ATOMS: atom_id res chain seq x y z
N MET A 1 5.45 -17.47 5.50
CA MET A 1 6.34 -16.37 5.10
C MET A 1 7.33 -15.97 6.20
N GLY A 2 6.99 -15.99 7.49
CA GLY A 2 7.99 -15.83 8.57
C GLY A 2 8.72 -14.48 8.59
N LYS A 3 8.20 -13.49 7.85
CA LYS A 3 8.77 -12.17 7.68
C LYS A 3 8.28 -11.26 8.78
N SER A 4 9.19 -10.52 9.40
CA SER A 4 8.90 -9.54 10.45
C SER A 4 8.81 -8.11 9.91
N ASN A 5 9.13 -7.90 8.63
CA ASN A 5 9.30 -6.58 8.04
C ASN A 5 8.38 -6.40 6.83
N ILE A 6 7.65 -5.28 6.79
CA ILE A 6 6.81 -4.87 5.67
C ILE A 6 7.48 -3.69 4.97
N ILE A 7 7.47 -3.72 3.65
CA ILE A 7 7.73 -2.53 2.83
C ILE A 7 6.50 -2.21 1.99
N ALA A 8 6.26 -0.92 1.77
CA ALA A 8 5.15 -0.43 0.95
C ALA A 8 5.57 0.84 0.19
N GLU A 9 4.83 1.18 -0.85
CA GLU A 9 4.94 2.43 -1.60
C GLU A 9 3.72 3.31 -1.36
N THR A 10 3.83 4.62 -1.51
CA THR A 10 2.63 5.48 -1.48
C THR A 10 2.85 6.80 -2.22
N GLY A 11 1.77 7.33 -2.78
CA GLY A 11 1.71 8.68 -3.36
C GLY A 11 0.91 9.59 -2.42
N ALA A 12 -0.42 9.56 -2.52
CA ALA A 12 -1.31 10.35 -1.64
C ALA A 12 -1.19 10.05 -0.13
N GLY A 13 -0.56 8.93 0.26
CA GLY A 13 -0.29 8.58 1.65
C GLY A 13 -1.24 7.54 2.27
N GLN A 14 -2.40 7.28 1.67
CA GLN A 14 -3.42 6.39 2.27
C GLN A 14 -2.93 4.94 2.41
N HIS A 15 -2.34 4.36 1.35
CA HIS A 15 -1.79 3.00 1.42
C HIS A 15 -0.68 2.90 2.45
N GLY A 16 0.22 3.89 2.52
CA GLY A 16 1.26 3.94 3.54
C GLY A 16 0.72 3.98 4.97
N VAL A 17 -0.35 4.74 5.24
CA VAL A 17 -1.02 4.76 6.55
C VAL A 17 -1.67 3.42 6.86
N ALA A 18 -2.35 2.79 5.89
CA ALA A 18 -2.92 1.46 6.06
C ALA A 18 -1.82 0.43 6.37
N ALA A 19 -0.69 0.50 5.67
CA ALA A 19 0.45 -0.37 5.89
C ALA A 19 1.05 -0.24 7.29
N ALA A 20 1.31 0.99 7.72
CA ALA A 20 1.80 1.30 9.05
C ALA A 20 0.83 0.82 10.14
N THR A 21 -0.48 0.95 9.90
CA THR A 21 -1.52 0.50 10.83
C THR A 21 -1.50 -1.03 11.01
N VAL A 22 -1.42 -1.77 9.91
CA VAL A 22 -1.33 -3.23 9.93
C VAL A 22 -0.04 -3.66 10.64
N ALA A 23 1.09 -3.05 10.29
CA ALA A 23 2.37 -3.37 10.91
C ALA A 23 2.35 -3.12 12.43
N ALA A 24 1.86 -1.98 12.88
CA ALA A 24 1.70 -1.65 14.29
C ALA A 24 0.78 -2.65 15.02
N LYS A 25 -0.34 -3.03 14.41
CA LYS A 25 -1.29 -3.99 14.98
C LYS A 25 -0.67 -5.39 15.18
N PHE A 26 0.20 -5.81 14.28
CA PHE A 26 0.79 -7.15 14.29
C PHE A 26 2.23 -7.20 14.83
N GLY A 27 2.77 -6.07 15.31
CA GLY A 27 4.14 -6.00 15.83
C GLY A 27 5.22 -6.20 14.76
N LEU A 28 4.94 -5.80 13.52
CA LEU A 28 5.88 -5.86 12.39
C LEU A 28 6.58 -4.51 12.22
N SER A 29 7.79 -4.51 11.65
CA SER A 29 8.40 -3.26 11.19
C SER A 29 7.78 -2.83 9.86
N CYS A 30 7.77 -1.53 9.58
CA CYS A 30 7.21 -0.98 8.35
C CYS A 30 8.09 0.13 7.79
N THR A 31 8.48 -0.01 6.52
CA THR A 31 9.18 1.02 5.75
C THR A 31 8.34 1.41 4.55
N VAL A 32 8.04 2.70 4.40
CA VAL A 32 7.20 3.23 3.32
C VAL A 32 8.03 4.12 2.40
N PHE A 33 8.10 3.76 1.13
CA PHE A 33 8.71 4.57 0.07
C PHE A 33 7.68 5.56 -0.46
N MET A 34 8.05 6.84 -0.48
CA MET A 34 7.14 7.91 -0.91
C MET A 34 7.91 8.94 -1.72
N GLY A 35 7.37 9.38 -2.85
CA GLY A 35 8.02 10.38 -3.68
C GLY A 35 8.31 11.66 -2.89
N LYS A 36 9.48 12.29 -3.08
CA LYS A 36 9.87 13.48 -2.29
C LYS A 36 8.83 14.59 -2.38
N GLU A 37 8.29 14.87 -3.57
CA GLU A 37 7.24 15.88 -3.73
C GLU A 37 5.96 15.49 -2.99
N ASP A 38 5.61 14.21 -3.01
CA ASP A 38 4.43 13.70 -2.31
C ASP A 38 4.61 13.78 -0.78
N VAL A 39 5.83 13.54 -0.25
CA VAL A 39 6.15 13.70 1.19
C VAL A 39 5.88 15.13 1.65
N GLU A 40 6.28 16.13 0.86
CA GLU A 40 6.06 17.54 1.18
C GLU A 40 4.57 17.90 1.10
N ARG A 41 3.87 17.46 0.03
CA ARG A 41 2.45 17.75 -0.19
C ARG A 41 1.52 17.04 0.80
N GLN A 42 1.89 15.84 1.27
CA GLN A 42 1.06 14.98 2.12
C GLN A 42 1.62 14.82 3.54
N SER A 43 2.16 15.90 4.09
CA SER A 43 2.83 15.93 5.39
C SER A 43 2.01 15.33 6.53
N LEU A 44 0.69 15.50 6.54
CA LEU A 44 -0.20 14.91 7.55
C LEU A 44 -0.22 13.38 7.50
N ASN A 45 -0.23 12.79 6.30
CA ASN A 45 -0.17 11.33 6.17
C ASN A 45 1.23 10.80 6.51
N VAL A 46 2.29 11.54 6.19
CA VAL A 46 3.66 11.22 6.65
C VAL A 46 3.73 11.23 8.18
N PHE A 47 3.15 12.24 8.82
CA PHE A 47 3.07 12.32 10.28
C PHE A 47 2.32 11.12 10.87
N ARG A 48 1.17 10.73 10.29
CA ARG A 48 0.41 9.55 10.72
C ARG A 48 1.22 8.26 10.61
N MET A 49 1.93 8.06 9.50
CA MET A 49 2.80 6.89 9.32
C MET A 49 3.88 6.83 10.42
N LYS A 50 4.55 7.96 10.69
CA LYS A 50 5.55 8.05 11.75
C LYS A 50 4.97 7.83 13.15
N LEU A 51 3.76 8.34 13.42
CA LEU A 51 3.05 8.13 14.68
C LEU A 51 2.74 6.63 14.92
N LEU A 52 2.47 5.90 13.84
CA LEU A 52 2.28 4.45 13.85
C LEU A 52 3.60 3.66 13.90
N GLY A 53 4.76 4.33 13.97
CA GLY A 53 6.07 3.71 14.06
C GLY A 53 6.69 3.28 12.73
N ALA A 54 6.10 3.66 11.60
CA ALA A 54 6.69 3.37 10.29
C ALA A 54 7.82 4.35 9.93
N GLU A 55 8.86 3.83 9.28
CA GLU A 55 9.86 4.63 8.60
C GLU A 55 9.31 5.11 7.26
N VAL A 56 9.53 6.39 6.92
CA VAL A 56 9.12 6.95 5.63
C VAL A 56 10.37 7.41 4.88
N ILE A 57 10.68 6.74 3.77
CA ILE A 57 11.85 7.00 2.93
C ILE A 57 11.43 7.88 1.75
N PRO A 58 11.88 9.15 1.68
CA PRO A 58 11.62 10.02 0.55
C PRO A 58 12.43 9.57 -0.67
N VAL A 59 11.75 9.28 -1.77
CA VAL A 59 12.37 8.88 -3.04
C VAL A 59 12.65 10.13 -3.88
N THR A 60 13.93 10.33 -4.18
CA THR A 60 14.44 11.47 -4.96
C THR A 60 14.85 11.10 -6.38
N SER A 61 14.77 9.82 -6.74
CA SER A 61 15.04 9.37 -8.11
C SER A 61 13.89 9.76 -9.05
N GLY A 62 14.22 9.99 -10.32
CA GLY A 62 13.22 10.36 -11.33
C GLY A 62 12.51 11.67 -10.99
N ASN A 63 11.19 11.68 -11.10
CA ASN A 63 10.34 12.85 -10.81
C ASN A 63 9.90 12.91 -9.35
N GLY A 64 10.31 11.95 -8.50
CA GLY A 64 9.91 11.94 -7.09
C GLY A 64 8.41 11.75 -6.88
N THR A 65 7.78 10.87 -7.67
CA THR A 65 6.34 10.55 -7.63
C THR A 65 6.07 9.10 -7.22
N LEU A 66 4.79 8.70 -7.12
CA LEU A 66 4.37 7.31 -6.86
C LEU A 66 5.10 6.27 -7.73
N LYS A 67 5.26 6.52 -9.04
CA LYS A 67 5.94 5.58 -9.95
C LYS A 67 7.38 5.33 -9.51
N ASP A 68 8.08 6.38 -9.12
CA ASP A 68 9.47 6.28 -8.67
C ASP A 68 9.55 5.54 -7.33
N ALA A 69 8.60 5.82 -6.41
CA ALA A 69 8.46 5.12 -5.14
C ALA A 69 8.22 3.61 -5.32
N THR A 70 7.35 3.20 -6.24
CA THR A 70 7.11 1.79 -6.57
C THR A 70 8.39 1.11 -7.07
N ASN A 71 9.16 1.78 -7.93
CA ASN A 71 10.41 1.23 -8.45
C ASN A 71 11.46 1.02 -7.35
N GLU A 72 11.64 1.99 -6.45
CA GLU A 72 12.56 1.85 -5.33
C GLU A 72 12.09 0.77 -4.34
N ALA A 73 10.79 0.68 -4.06
CA ALA A 73 10.24 -0.38 -3.20
C ALA A 73 10.52 -1.77 -3.77
N ILE A 74 10.34 -1.97 -5.09
CA ILE A 74 10.67 -3.24 -5.76
C ILE A 74 12.17 -3.53 -5.71
N ARG A 75 13.04 -2.54 -5.97
CA ARG A 75 14.49 -2.71 -5.88
C ARG A 75 14.93 -3.11 -4.48
N TYR A 76 14.40 -2.43 -3.47
CA TYR A 76 14.65 -2.75 -2.08
C TYR A 76 14.16 -4.17 -1.76
N TRP A 77 12.95 -4.51 -2.20
CA TRP A 77 12.38 -5.83 -1.99
C TRP A 77 13.25 -6.94 -2.56
N VAL A 78 13.76 -6.79 -3.78
CA VAL A 78 14.60 -7.82 -4.43
C VAL A 78 15.85 -8.11 -3.60
N GLN A 79 16.43 -7.10 -2.96
CA GLN A 79 17.61 -7.24 -2.10
C GLN A 79 17.28 -7.84 -0.72
N HIS A 80 16.03 -7.70 -0.26
CA HIS A 80 15.57 -8.12 1.07
C HIS A 80 14.43 -9.15 0.99
N CYS A 81 14.38 -9.91 -0.10
CA CYS A 81 13.23 -10.78 -0.41
C CYS A 81 13.15 -11.98 0.52
N SER A 82 14.17 -12.25 1.34
CA SER A 82 14.20 -13.30 2.36
C SER A 82 13.40 -12.89 3.61
N ASP A 83 13.51 -11.65 4.08
CA ASP A 83 13.00 -11.19 5.37
C ASP A 83 11.94 -10.06 5.29
N HIS A 84 11.79 -9.39 4.15
CA HIS A 84 10.77 -8.35 3.92
C HIS A 84 9.63 -8.83 3.03
N PHE A 85 8.40 -8.43 3.39
CA PHE A 85 7.22 -8.61 2.55
C PHE A 85 6.89 -7.28 1.89
N TYR A 86 6.87 -7.26 0.55
CA TYR A 86 6.39 -6.10 -0.18
C TYR A 86 4.86 -6.14 -0.27
N MET A 87 4.23 -5.17 0.37
CA MET A 87 2.79 -4.98 0.38
C MET A 87 2.41 -3.90 -0.62
N ILE A 88 2.16 -4.33 -1.86
CA ILE A 88 1.75 -3.45 -2.95
C ILE A 88 0.35 -2.87 -2.71
N GLY A 89 0.12 -1.63 -3.12
CA GLY A 89 -1.12 -0.90 -2.82
C GLY A 89 -2.20 -0.93 -3.89
N SER A 90 -1.96 -1.56 -5.04
CA SER A 90 -2.87 -1.51 -6.18
C SER A 90 -2.79 -2.77 -7.05
N VAL A 91 -3.73 -2.91 -7.99
CA VAL A 91 -3.80 -4.00 -8.97
C VAL A 91 -2.75 -3.78 -10.07
N VAL A 92 -1.48 -3.80 -9.67
CA VAL A 92 -0.31 -3.51 -10.49
C VAL A 92 0.85 -4.44 -10.11
N GLY A 93 1.98 -4.33 -10.80
CA GLY A 93 3.16 -5.13 -10.53
C GLY A 93 3.12 -6.53 -11.17
N PRO A 94 4.15 -7.35 -10.90
CA PRO A 94 4.25 -8.69 -11.49
C PRO A 94 3.26 -9.67 -10.84
N HIS A 95 2.92 -10.75 -11.55
CA HIS A 95 2.27 -11.88 -10.92
C HIS A 95 3.06 -12.34 -9.67
N PRO A 96 2.40 -12.64 -8.53
CA PRO A 96 0.95 -12.80 -8.34
C PRO A 96 0.19 -11.56 -7.86
N TYR A 97 0.82 -10.39 -7.75
CA TYR A 97 0.26 -9.23 -7.08
C TYR A 97 -1.08 -8.71 -7.63
N PRO A 98 -1.27 -8.51 -8.95
CA PRO A 98 -2.55 -8.05 -9.48
C PRO A 98 -3.71 -8.99 -9.11
N GLN A 99 -3.49 -10.30 -9.15
CA GLN A 99 -4.53 -11.28 -8.81
C GLN A 99 -4.84 -11.25 -7.31
N ILE A 100 -3.82 -11.18 -6.46
CA ILE A 100 -4.00 -11.12 -5.00
C ILE A 100 -4.80 -9.87 -4.60
N VAL A 101 -4.42 -8.70 -5.11
CA VAL A 101 -5.09 -7.44 -4.75
C VAL A 101 -6.52 -7.43 -5.27
N SER A 102 -6.74 -7.90 -6.51
CA SER A 102 -8.10 -7.98 -7.07
C SER A 102 -9.00 -8.91 -6.25
N GLU A 103 -8.50 -10.07 -5.82
CA GLU A 103 -9.28 -11.01 -5.02
C GLU A 103 -9.58 -10.45 -3.63
N PHE A 104 -8.60 -9.80 -2.99
CA PHE A 104 -8.76 -9.15 -1.68
C PHE A 104 -9.61 -7.90 -1.69
N GLN A 105 -10.01 -7.39 -2.86
CA GLN A 105 -10.92 -6.24 -2.97
C GLN A 105 -12.29 -6.65 -3.54
N ARG A 106 -12.47 -7.91 -3.98
CA ARG A 106 -13.72 -8.37 -4.63
C ARG A 106 -14.94 -8.22 -3.72
N MET A 107 -14.77 -8.37 -2.41
CA MET A 107 -15.87 -8.27 -1.45
C MET A 107 -16.64 -6.94 -1.56
N ILE A 108 -15.97 -5.84 -1.96
CA ILE A 108 -16.63 -4.55 -2.18
C ILE A 108 -17.74 -4.68 -3.22
N GLY A 109 -17.47 -5.35 -4.33
CA GLY A 109 -18.46 -5.57 -5.40
C GLY A 109 -19.51 -6.59 -5.03
N ASP A 110 -19.11 -7.67 -4.34
CA ASP A 110 -20.02 -8.73 -3.89
C ASP A 110 -21.05 -8.17 -2.90
N GLU A 111 -20.61 -7.43 -1.88
CA GLU A 111 -21.49 -6.79 -0.88
C GLU A 111 -22.34 -5.68 -1.51
N ALA A 112 -21.77 -4.82 -2.36
CA ALA A 112 -22.53 -3.76 -3.01
C ALA A 112 -23.66 -4.32 -3.90
N LYS A 113 -23.40 -5.44 -4.59
CA LYS A 113 -24.40 -6.12 -5.42
C LYS A 113 -25.55 -6.67 -4.57
N GLU A 114 -25.23 -7.34 -3.46
CA GLU A 114 -26.23 -7.84 -2.52
C GLU A 114 -27.08 -6.70 -1.93
N GLN A 115 -26.41 -5.65 -1.43
CA GLN A 115 -27.07 -4.48 -0.84
C GLN A 115 -27.98 -3.74 -1.83
N LEU A 116 -27.59 -3.64 -3.11
CA LEU A 116 -28.41 -3.02 -4.14
C LEU A 116 -29.63 -3.86 -4.51
N LEU A 117 -29.48 -5.18 -4.61
CA LEU A 117 -30.60 -6.07 -4.86
C LEU A 117 -31.60 -6.04 -3.68
N GLU A 118 -31.10 -5.96 -2.44
CA GLU A 118 -31.96 -5.86 -1.26
C GLU A 118 -32.72 -4.52 -1.21
N LYS A 119 -32.05 -3.39 -1.47
CA LYS A 119 -32.65 -2.06 -1.31
C LYS A 119 -33.47 -1.59 -2.50
N GLU A 120 -32.99 -1.86 -3.71
CA GLU A 120 -33.53 -1.28 -4.95
C GLU A 120 -34.16 -2.33 -5.87
N GLY A 121 -34.01 -3.63 -5.55
CA GLY A 121 -34.55 -4.73 -6.35
C GLY A 121 -33.90 -4.90 -7.73
N ARG A 122 -32.85 -4.14 -8.05
CA ARG A 122 -32.17 -4.16 -9.35
C ARG A 122 -30.73 -3.66 -9.25
N LEU A 123 -29.93 -3.98 -10.27
CA LEU A 123 -28.59 -3.41 -10.44
C LEU A 123 -28.63 -2.11 -11.25
N PRO A 124 -27.57 -1.28 -11.20
CA PRO A 124 -27.43 -0.12 -12.07
C PRO A 124 -27.48 -0.55 -13.54
N SER A 125 -28.17 0.23 -14.36
CA SER A 125 -28.24 0.08 -15.82
C SER A 125 -26.97 0.55 -16.50
#